data_AF-A0A2R5GMD4-F1
#
_entry.id   AF-A0A2R5GMD4-F1
#
_cell.length_a   1.000
_cell.length_b   1.000
_cell.length_c   1.000
_cell.angle_alpha   90.00
_cell.angle_beta   90.00
_cell.angle_gamma   90.00
#
_symmetry.space_group_name_H-M   'P 1'
#
loop_
_entity.id
_entity.type
_entity.pdbx_description
1 polymer ?
#
loop_
_entity_poly.entity_id
_entity_poly.type
_entity_poly.pdbx_seq_one_letter_code
_entity_poly.pdbx_strand_id
1 'polypeptide(L)'
;MRKHDEAAAAAATTAQMKATAQVPQALVLEHVSPATRLLEKRRQMFEVQEALDAQKEEFARREEAFHRREEGLRKKDLELQESLIKFNKFLQENESKRNRADKRTQEETKQRKSKEGDIRKLEKQLDAMRKERAELDKVVDRNIKYQRYLETVQETMPEDYPEVGDLLNRYQTLKDANGDLKERLQTYEDSNEVKRAEYVHYTKEQTNEILNFNNEIASMQKQLEQSESEAMRMQNEVDGQIRSISDRTLEIGQALMVVENLLQRCTSKPHGNFLKHFQASEEHQQSQQSSQQQSQQSPSESSDLMRDGESKEDSLHEGSSASRTRGRGPDELTRKGLAAMSQLDVIAAYIVDFESIVAEAPSHVN
;
A
#
# COMPACT_ATOMS: atom_id res chain seq x y z
N MET A 1 65.86 96.53 -31.72
CA MET A 1 67.16 97.17 -31.45
C MET A 1 68.29 96.68 -32.36
N ARG A 2 68.47 95.37 -32.63
CA ARG A 2 69.57 94.87 -33.50
C ARG A 2 69.60 95.38 -34.96
N LYS A 3 68.46 95.73 -35.57
CA LYS A 3 68.41 96.27 -36.95
C LYS A 3 68.92 97.72 -37.05
N HIS A 4 68.93 98.49 -35.96
CA HIS A 4 69.42 99.87 -35.97
C HIS A 4 70.95 99.94 -35.86
N ASP A 5 71.56 99.02 -35.10
CA ASP A 5 73.03 99.00 -34.93
C ASP A 5 73.77 98.49 -36.19
N GLU A 6 73.17 97.54 -36.93
CA GLU A 6 73.76 97.02 -38.17
C GLU A 6 73.67 98.04 -39.33
N ALA A 7 72.59 98.83 -39.37
CA ALA A 7 72.44 99.95 -40.31
C ALA A 7 73.42 101.09 -40.01
N ALA A 8 73.68 101.37 -38.72
CA ALA A 8 74.65 102.40 -38.32
C ALA A 8 76.10 102.00 -38.65
N ALA A 9 76.47 100.73 -38.46
CA ALA A 9 77.80 100.21 -38.82
C ALA A 9 78.02 100.15 -40.35
N ALA A 10 77.00 99.78 -41.12
CA ALA A 10 77.06 99.80 -42.59
C ALA A 10 77.11 101.24 -43.14
N ALA A 11 76.40 102.18 -42.53
CA ALA A 11 76.46 103.60 -42.89
C ALA A 11 77.83 104.22 -42.55
N ALA A 12 78.42 103.88 -41.40
CA ALA A 12 79.76 104.32 -41.02
C ALA A 12 80.84 103.77 -41.97
N THR A 13 80.76 102.49 -42.34
CA THR A 13 81.69 101.86 -43.29
C THR A 13 81.57 102.48 -44.69
N THR A 14 80.34 102.78 -45.13
CA THR A 14 80.08 103.43 -46.44
C THR A 14 80.55 104.89 -46.45
N ALA A 15 80.39 105.63 -45.35
CA ALA A 15 80.90 106.99 -45.20
C ALA A 15 82.43 107.04 -45.18
N GLN A 16 83.08 106.04 -44.56
CA GLN A 16 84.53 105.96 -44.44
C GLN A 16 85.20 105.56 -45.76
N MET A 17 84.61 104.65 -46.55
CA MET A 17 85.10 104.34 -47.91
C MET A 17 84.94 105.51 -48.91
N LYS A 18 83.97 106.41 -48.68
CA LYS A 18 83.76 107.59 -49.55
C LYS A 18 84.73 108.73 -49.24
N ALA A 19 85.27 108.78 -48.02
CA ALA A 19 86.29 109.76 -47.62
C ALA A 19 87.70 109.42 -48.14
N THR A 20 88.00 108.15 -48.41
CA THR A 20 89.32 107.69 -48.90
C THR A 20 89.50 107.80 -50.42
N ALA A 21 88.48 108.25 -51.17
CA ALA A 21 88.53 108.44 -52.63
C ALA A 21 88.99 109.85 -53.06
N GLN A 22 89.56 110.66 -52.15
CA GLN A 22 90.26 111.88 -52.52
C GLN A 22 91.73 111.57 -52.78
N VAL A 23 92.06 111.34 -54.05
CA VAL A 23 93.44 111.33 -54.54
C VAL A 23 94.08 112.69 -54.22
N PRO A 24 95.24 112.76 -53.54
CA PRO A 24 95.90 114.03 -53.31
C PRO A 24 96.25 114.67 -54.65
N GLN A 25 95.63 115.82 -54.92
CA GLN A 25 95.80 116.62 -56.12
C GLN A 25 97.28 117.02 -56.23
N ALA A 26 97.96 116.56 -57.27
CA ALA A 26 99.37 116.88 -57.50
C ALA A 26 99.52 118.38 -57.79
N LEU A 27 99.97 119.15 -56.79
CA LEU A 27 100.47 120.50 -56.99
C LEU A 27 101.79 120.40 -57.76
N VAL A 28 101.72 120.57 -59.09
CA VAL A 28 102.88 120.62 -59.96
C VAL A 28 103.52 122.00 -59.86
N LEU A 29 104.52 122.15 -58.99
CA LEU A 29 105.40 123.33 -59.00
C LEU A 29 106.49 123.13 -60.07
N GLU A 30 106.29 123.70 -61.27
CA GLU A 30 107.25 123.58 -62.40
C GLU A 30 108.53 124.43 -62.25
N HIS A 31 108.54 125.50 -61.44
CA HIS A 31 109.66 126.45 -61.34
C HIS A 31 110.40 126.44 -59.98
N VAL A 32 110.94 125.29 -59.58
CA VAL A 32 111.82 125.17 -58.39
C VAL A 32 112.98 124.22 -58.66
N SER A 33 114.11 124.43 -57.97
CA SER A 33 115.35 123.65 -58.09
C SER A 33 115.08 122.13 -58.04
N PRO A 34 115.83 121.28 -58.80
CA PRO A 34 115.68 119.82 -58.79
C PRO A 34 115.68 119.20 -57.39
N ALA A 35 116.40 119.81 -56.44
CA ALA A 35 116.40 119.40 -55.04
C ALA A 35 115.02 119.55 -54.36
N THR A 36 114.28 120.63 -54.65
CA THR A 36 112.96 120.91 -54.06
C THR A 36 111.87 120.00 -54.63
N ARG A 37 111.95 119.64 -55.92
CA ARG A 37 111.02 118.68 -56.56
C ARG A 37 111.20 117.26 -56.01
N LEU A 38 112.44 116.85 -55.72
CA LEU A 38 112.73 115.58 -55.06
C LEU A 38 112.16 115.54 -53.64
N LEU A 39 112.27 116.63 -52.89
CA LEU A 39 111.69 116.76 -51.55
C LEU A 39 110.16 116.67 -51.60
N GLU A 40 109.51 117.32 -52.56
CA GLU A 40 108.06 117.25 -52.72
C GLU A 40 107.59 115.85 -53.15
N LYS A 41 108.33 115.16 -54.03
CA LYS A 41 108.03 113.76 -54.38
C LYS A 41 108.25 112.80 -53.22
N ARG A 42 109.25 113.04 -52.37
CA ARG A 42 109.43 112.30 -51.11
C ARG A 42 108.27 112.56 -50.16
N ARG A 43 107.82 113.81 -50.02
CA ARG A 43 106.65 114.17 -49.23
C ARG A 43 105.38 113.49 -49.74
N GLN A 44 105.09 113.52 -51.05
CA GLN A 44 103.96 112.81 -51.65
C GLN A 44 104.04 111.30 -51.45
N MET A 45 105.23 110.71 -51.57
CA MET A 45 105.46 109.29 -51.26
C MET A 45 105.20 108.99 -49.78
N PHE A 46 105.62 109.87 -48.86
CA PHE A 46 105.33 109.75 -47.43
C PHE A 46 103.83 109.89 -47.14
N GLU A 47 103.13 110.85 -47.75
CA GLU A 47 101.67 111.04 -47.59
C GLU A 47 100.89 109.82 -48.10
N VAL A 48 101.27 109.25 -49.25
CA VAL A 48 100.65 108.02 -49.77
C VAL A 48 101.01 106.80 -48.92
N GLN A 49 102.25 106.70 -48.44
CA GLN A 49 102.69 105.62 -47.56
C GLN A 49 101.96 105.70 -46.21
N GLU A 50 101.81 106.89 -45.64
CA GLU A 50 101.05 107.15 -44.42
C GLU A 50 99.57 106.82 -44.61
N ALA A 51 98.95 107.19 -45.74
CA ALA A 51 97.58 106.83 -46.06
C ALA A 51 97.39 105.31 -46.26
N LEU A 52 98.35 104.63 -46.90
CA LEU A 52 98.33 103.18 -47.08
C LEU A 52 98.51 102.46 -45.74
N ASP A 53 99.40 102.95 -44.88
CA ASP A 53 99.63 102.37 -43.56
C ASP A 53 98.43 102.64 -42.62
N ALA A 54 97.78 103.81 -42.71
CA ALA A 54 96.51 104.08 -42.04
C ALA A 54 95.38 103.16 -42.54
N GLN A 55 95.32 102.87 -43.85
CA GLN A 55 94.32 101.96 -44.41
C GLN A 55 94.59 100.51 -43.99
N LYS A 56 95.86 100.06 -43.97
CA LYS A 56 96.24 98.74 -43.45
C LYS A 56 95.88 98.60 -41.97
N GLU A 57 96.15 99.64 -41.18
CA GLU A 57 95.78 99.67 -39.76
C GLU A 57 94.25 99.61 -39.59
N GLU A 58 93.49 100.32 -40.43
CA GLU A 58 92.03 100.25 -40.42
C GLU A 58 91.49 98.86 -40.80
N PHE A 59 92.06 98.21 -41.82
CA PHE A 59 91.70 96.84 -42.19
C PHE A 59 92.05 95.84 -41.10
N ALA A 60 93.24 95.96 -40.48
CA ALA A 60 93.63 95.12 -39.35
C ALA A 60 92.65 95.29 -38.17
N ARG A 61 92.26 96.53 -37.83
CA ARG A 61 91.24 96.81 -36.80
C ARG A 61 89.89 96.17 -37.14
N ARG A 62 89.45 96.22 -38.41
CA ARG A 62 88.20 95.59 -38.85
C ARG A 62 88.28 94.06 -38.84
N GLU A 63 89.39 93.47 -39.27
CA GLU A 63 89.65 92.04 -39.23
C GLU A 63 89.62 91.52 -37.80
N GLU A 64 90.29 92.20 -36.86
CA GLU A 64 90.20 91.90 -35.44
C GLU A 64 88.76 92.03 -34.89
N ALA A 65 87.98 93.00 -35.36
CA ALA A 65 86.59 93.14 -34.95
C ALA A 65 85.70 92.00 -35.49
N PHE A 66 85.94 91.55 -36.72
CA PHE A 66 85.26 90.39 -37.30
C PHE A 66 85.65 89.10 -36.60
N HIS A 67 86.94 88.87 -36.33
CA HIS A 67 87.39 87.71 -35.56
C HIS A 67 86.78 87.70 -34.16
N ARG A 68 86.76 88.84 -33.45
CA ARG A 68 86.07 88.94 -32.16
C ARG A 68 84.58 88.64 -32.25
N ARG A 69 83.90 89.08 -33.32
CA ARG A 69 82.48 88.79 -33.54
C ARG A 69 82.25 87.31 -33.86
N GLU A 70 83.10 86.70 -34.69
CA GLU A 70 83.04 85.29 -35.05
C GLU A 70 83.28 84.40 -33.83
N GLU A 71 84.32 84.66 -33.04
CA GLU A 71 84.59 83.97 -31.78
C GLU A 71 83.42 84.11 -30.81
N GLY A 72 82.84 85.31 -30.71
CA GLY A 72 81.66 85.56 -29.88
C GLY A 72 80.41 84.81 -30.34
N LEU A 73 80.21 84.63 -31.66
CA LEU A 73 79.14 83.81 -32.22
C LEU A 73 79.38 82.33 -31.94
N ARG A 74 80.61 81.84 -32.17
CA ARG A 74 80.99 80.44 -31.94
C ARG A 74 80.81 80.05 -30.47
N LYS A 75 81.17 80.96 -29.54
CA LYS A 75 80.95 80.74 -28.11
C LYS A 75 79.46 80.63 -27.76
N LYS A 76 78.61 81.51 -28.31
CA LYS A 76 77.15 81.45 -28.12
C LYS A 76 76.53 80.19 -28.71
N ASP A 77 77.01 79.74 -29.86
CA ASP A 77 76.56 78.49 -30.47
C ASP A 77 76.90 77.29 -29.58
N LEU A 78 78.14 77.22 -29.07
CA LEU A 78 78.56 76.18 -28.13
C LEU A 78 77.72 76.20 -26.84
N GLU A 79 77.48 77.37 -26.25
CA GLU A 79 76.61 77.53 -25.08
C GLU A 79 75.17 77.06 -25.36
N LEU A 80 74.64 77.36 -26.54
CA LEU A 80 73.31 76.90 -26.95
C LEU A 80 73.27 75.38 -27.11
N GLN A 81 74.27 74.79 -27.78
CA GLN A 81 74.38 73.33 -27.93
C GLN A 81 74.47 72.63 -26.56
N GLU A 82 75.30 73.14 -25.65
CA GLU A 82 75.37 72.61 -24.28
C GLU A 82 74.03 72.72 -23.54
N SER A 83 73.33 73.86 -23.68
CA SER A 83 72.02 74.05 -23.06
C SER A 83 70.98 73.07 -23.61
N LEU A 84 71.04 72.76 -24.91
CA LEU A 84 70.14 71.82 -25.56
C LEU A 84 70.40 70.38 -25.10
N ILE A 85 71.66 69.98 -24.93
CA ILE A 85 72.02 68.68 -24.34
C ILE A 85 71.51 68.59 -22.90
N LYS A 86 71.72 69.62 -22.08
CA LYS A 86 71.23 69.67 -20.69
C LYS A 86 69.70 69.59 -20.64
N PHE A 87 69.00 70.31 -21.53
CA PHE A 87 67.54 70.29 -21.60
C PHE A 87 67.00 68.93 -22.07
N ASN A 88 67.62 68.31 -23.08
CA ASN A 88 67.24 66.98 -23.53
C ASN A 88 67.42 65.94 -22.41
N LYS A 89 68.55 65.99 -21.70
CA LYS A 89 68.79 65.14 -20.53
C LYS A 89 67.75 65.38 -19.44
N PHE A 90 67.41 66.63 -19.15
CA PHE A 90 66.36 66.97 -18.19
C PHE A 90 64.98 66.41 -18.60
N LEU A 91 64.60 66.51 -19.88
CA LEU A 91 63.35 65.95 -20.39
C LEU A 91 63.32 64.43 -20.25
N GLN A 92 64.40 63.73 -20.62
CA GLN A 92 64.50 62.28 -20.46
C GLN A 92 64.40 61.85 -18.99
N GLU A 93 65.09 62.54 -18.09
CA GLU A 93 65.02 62.26 -16.65
C GLU A 93 63.63 62.54 -16.07
N ASN A 94 62.97 63.62 -16.51
CA ASN A 94 61.62 63.96 -16.07
C ASN A 94 60.60 62.95 -16.59
N GLU A 95 60.68 62.56 -17.86
CA GLU A 95 59.85 61.52 -18.44
C GLU A 95 60.06 60.17 -17.74
N SER A 96 61.31 59.83 -17.42
CA SER A 96 61.65 58.65 -16.62
C SER A 96 61.03 58.71 -15.21
N LYS A 97 61.03 59.87 -14.55
CA LYS A 97 60.37 60.09 -13.24
C LYS A 97 58.85 59.96 -13.36
N ARG A 98 58.23 60.56 -14.39
CA ARG A 98 56.79 60.46 -14.66
C ARG A 98 56.39 59.01 -14.89
N ASN A 99 57.09 58.29 -15.76
CA ASN A 99 56.79 56.89 -16.07
C ASN A 99 56.94 55.98 -14.83
N ARG A 100 57.92 56.25 -13.94
CA ARG A 100 58.01 55.52 -12.66
C ARG A 100 56.84 55.82 -11.73
N ALA A 101 56.43 57.08 -11.61
CA ALA A 101 55.28 57.48 -10.79
C ALA A 101 53.97 56.87 -11.32
N ASP A 102 53.78 56.87 -12.64
CA ASP A 102 52.62 56.28 -13.30
C ASP A 102 52.56 54.77 -13.07
N LYS A 103 53.68 54.06 -13.26
CA LYS A 103 53.76 52.60 -12.99
C LYS A 103 53.43 52.29 -11.54
N ARG A 104 54.00 53.04 -10.59
CA ARG A 104 53.73 52.86 -9.16
C ARG A 104 52.26 53.07 -8.83
N THR A 105 51.66 54.11 -9.40
CA THR A 105 50.23 54.41 -9.22
C THR A 105 49.34 53.29 -9.78
N GLN A 106 49.69 52.75 -10.94
CA GLN A 106 48.96 51.62 -11.55
C GLN A 106 49.07 50.35 -10.70
N GLU A 107 50.27 50.02 -10.22
CA GLU A 107 50.51 48.87 -9.35
C GLU A 107 49.75 48.99 -8.02
N GLU A 108 49.83 50.15 -7.36
CA GLU A 108 49.11 50.43 -6.11
C GLU A 108 47.58 50.37 -6.32
N THR A 109 47.08 50.91 -7.44
CA THR A 109 45.65 50.84 -7.80
C THR A 109 45.21 49.40 -8.02
N LYS A 110 46.02 48.57 -8.70
CA LYS A 110 45.73 47.15 -8.91
C LYS A 110 45.70 46.38 -7.59
N GLN A 111 46.69 46.61 -6.72
CA GLN A 111 46.75 45.99 -5.40
C GLN A 111 45.55 46.39 -4.54
N ARG A 112 45.19 47.68 -4.55
CA ARG A 112 44.00 48.18 -3.83
C ARG A 112 42.73 47.48 -4.31
N LYS A 113 42.50 47.40 -5.63
CA LYS A 113 41.33 46.71 -6.19
C LYS A 113 41.27 45.23 -5.82
N SER A 114 42.41 44.54 -5.81
CA SER A 114 42.49 43.14 -5.36
C SER A 114 42.07 43.01 -3.90
N LYS A 115 42.66 43.82 -3.01
CA LYS A 115 42.33 43.80 -1.58
C LYS A 115 40.88 44.20 -1.29
N GLU A 116 40.34 45.19 -1.99
CA GLU A 116 38.91 45.56 -1.90
C GLU A 116 38.00 44.40 -2.32
N GLY A 117 38.40 43.62 -3.33
CA GLY A 117 37.69 42.40 -3.74
C GLY A 117 37.68 41.34 -2.63
N ASP A 118 38.83 41.14 -1.97
CA ASP A 118 38.95 40.15 -0.90
C ASP A 118 38.22 40.59 0.38
N ILE A 119 38.27 41.88 0.72
CA ILE A 119 37.45 42.47 1.81
C ILE A 119 35.98 42.18 1.57
N ARG A 120 35.46 42.45 0.36
CA ARG A 120 34.04 42.18 0.04
C ARG A 120 33.67 40.69 0.13
N LYS A 121 34.58 39.79 -0.22
CA LYS A 121 34.34 38.33 -0.08
C LYS A 121 34.28 37.94 1.40
N LEU A 122 35.24 38.43 2.20
CA LEU A 122 35.30 38.16 3.64
C LEU A 122 34.09 38.76 4.37
N GLU A 123 33.67 39.97 4.03
CA GLU A 123 32.45 40.59 4.58
C GLU A 123 31.20 39.74 4.32
N LYS A 124 31.04 39.24 3.09
CA LYS A 124 29.92 38.32 2.76
C LYS A 124 29.96 37.03 3.57
N GLN A 125 31.14 36.42 3.73
CA GLN A 125 31.31 35.21 4.54
C GLN A 125 30.99 35.49 6.02
N LEU A 126 31.44 36.62 6.54
CA LEU A 126 31.21 37.04 7.90
C LEU A 126 29.70 37.26 8.15
N ASP A 127 29.00 37.93 7.23
CA ASP A 127 27.56 38.12 7.32
C ASP A 127 26.78 36.81 7.22
N ALA A 128 27.22 35.87 6.38
CA ALA A 128 26.62 34.53 6.32
C ALA A 128 26.77 33.77 7.65
N MET A 129 27.99 33.74 8.21
CA MET A 129 28.29 33.12 9.50
C MET A 129 27.53 33.78 10.65
N ARG A 130 27.36 35.11 10.62
CA ARG A 130 26.54 35.83 11.62
C ARG A 130 25.07 35.44 11.55
N LYS A 131 24.52 35.28 10.34
CA LYS A 131 23.13 34.82 10.17
C LYS A 131 22.97 33.39 10.66
N GLU A 132 23.86 32.49 10.30
CA GLU A 132 23.85 31.10 10.76
C GLU A 132 23.92 31.03 12.29
N ARG A 133 24.84 31.78 12.91
CA ARG A 133 24.92 31.90 14.36
C ARG A 133 23.61 32.39 14.96
N ALA A 134 23.00 33.44 14.41
CA ALA A 134 21.75 33.98 14.92
C ALA A 134 20.59 32.98 14.83
N GLU A 135 20.54 32.15 13.77
CA GLU A 135 19.56 31.08 13.65
C GLU A 135 19.81 29.95 14.66
N LEU A 136 21.08 29.56 14.86
CA LEU A 136 21.46 28.58 15.89
C LEU A 136 21.12 29.09 17.30
N ASP A 137 21.41 30.35 17.61
CA ASP A 137 21.09 30.96 18.90
C ASP A 137 19.57 30.90 19.17
N LYS A 138 18.72 31.19 18.17
CA LYS A 138 17.25 31.01 18.29
C LYS A 138 16.84 29.56 18.51
N VAL A 139 17.53 28.60 17.90
CA VAL A 139 17.27 27.17 18.12
C VAL A 139 17.63 26.80 19.56
N VAL A 140 18.77 27.26 20.06
CA VAL A 140 19.20 27.05 21.45
C VAL A 140 18.19 27.68 22.42
N ASP A 141 17.80 28.94 22.21
CA ASP A 141 16.84 29.64 23.07
C ASP A 141 15.47 28.93 23.13
N ARG A 142 15.02 28.36 22.01
CA ARG A 142 13.78 27.57 22.00
C ARG A 142 13.91 26.25 22.76
N ASN A 143 15.08 25.63 22.71
CA ASN A 143 15.31 24.29 23.26
C ASN A 143 15.82 24.28 24.70
N ILE A 144 16.39 25.37 25.19
CA ILE A 144 17.00 25.45 26.53
C ILE A 144 15.99 25.11 27.64
N LYS A 145 14.71 25.42 27.44
CA LYS A 145 13.63 25.06 28.37
C LYS A 145 13.49 23.54 28.55
N TYR A 146 13.72 22.75 27.50
CA TYR A 146 13.65 21.29 27.58
C TYR A 146 14.86 20.71 28.29
N GLN A 147 16.05 21.26 28.02
CA GLN A 147 17.26 20.89 28.77
C GLN A 147 17.08 21.16 30.27
N ARG A 148 16.67 22.38 30.65
CA ARG A 148 16.40 22.73 32.06
C ARG A 148 15.39 21.81 32.71
N TYR A 149 14.33 21.45 31.99
CA TYR A 149 13.34 20.51 32.48
C TYR A 149 13.95 19.13 32.75
N LEU A 150 14.72 18.59 31.79
CA LEU A 150 15.36 17.27 31.94
C LEU A 150 16.39 17.26 33.07
N GLU A 151 17.18 18.32 33.21
CA GLU A 151 18.11 18.53 34.34
C GLU A 151 17.33 18.57 35.66
N THR A 152 16.21 19.29 35.74
CA THR A 152 15.36 19.32 36.96
C THR A 152 14.84 17.92 37.32
N VAL A 153 14.42 17.12 36.32
CA VAL A 153 13.95 15.75 36.55
C VAL A 153 15.09 14.86 37.04
N GLN A 154 16.28 14.98 36.43
CA GLN A 154 17.48 14.27 36.86
C GLN A 154 17.89 14.64 38.29
N GLU A 155 17.86 15.93 38.65
CA GLU A 155 18.12 16.39 40.03
C GLU A 155 17.12 15.81 41.05
N THR A 156 15.88 15.55 40.62
CA THR A 156 14.84 14.96 41.48
C THR A 156 15.03 13.45 41.68
N MET A 157 15.61 12.76 40.69
CA MET A 157 15.78 11.30 40.68
C MET A 157 17.20 10.87 40.30
N PRO A 158 18.22 11.27 41.08
CA PRO A 158 19.62 11.04 40.72
C PRO A 158 20.07 9.58 40.84
N GLU A 159 19.38 8.77 41.65
CA GLU A 159 19.71 7.34 41.80
C GLU A 159 19.24 6.50 40.61
N ASP A 160 18.06 6.81 40.06
CA ASP A 160 17.47 6.07 38.94
C ASP A 160 18.00 6.55 37.58
N TYR A 161 18.29 7.86 37.46
CA TYR A 161 18.76 8.50 36.23
C TYR A 161 19.94 9.43 36.51
N PRO A 162 21.17 8.90 36.65
CA PRO A 162 22.35 9.69 36.94
C PRO A 162 22.65 10.76 35.88
N GLU A 163 22.38 10.47 34.60
CA GLU A 163 22.51 11.41 33.50
C GLU A 163 21.18 11.65 32.78
N VAL A 164 21.03 12.83 32.17
CA VAL A 164 19.87 13.12 31.29
C VAL A 164 19.78 12.09 30.14
N GLY A 165 20.93 11.56 29.70
CA GLY A 165 20.99 10.49 28.70
C GLY A 165 20.24 9.22 29.14
N ASP A 166 20.30 8.86 30.42
CA ASP A 166 19.62 7.67 30.95
C ASP A 166 18.10 7.82 30.91
N LEU A 167 17.61 9.03 31.21
CA LEU A 167 16.18 9.36 31.12
C LEU A 167 15.68 9.27 29.67
N LEU A 168 16.46 9.77 28.71
CA LEU A 168 16.14 9.69 27.28
C LEU A 168 16.13 8.25 26.78
N ASN A 169 17.13 7.45 27.17
CA ASN A 169 17.20 6.03 26.82
C ASN A 169 16.00 5.27 27.38
N ARG A 170 15.65 5.50 28.65
CA ARG A 170 14.48 4.87 29.28
C ARG A 170 13.19 5.28 28.58
N TYR A 171 13.01 6.56 28.28
CA TYR A 171 11.87 7.04 27.49
C TYR A 171 11.81 6.35 26.12
N GLN A 172 12.94 6.22 25.43
CA GLN A 172 13.00 5.58 24.12
C GLN A 172 12.58 4.11 24.21
N THR A 173 13.12 3.34 25.16
CA THR A 173 12.70 1.95 25.39
C THR A 173 11.20 1.83 25.71
N LEU A 174 10.67 2.72 26.56
CA LEU A 174 9.24 2.75 26.89
C LEU A 174 8.37 3.11 25.69
N LYS A 175 8.82 4.06 24.87
CA LYS A 175 8.12 4.49 23.66
C LYS A 175 8.06 3.34 22.64
N ASP A 176 9.19 2.65 22.43
CA ASP A 176 9.28 1.53 21.50
C ASP A 176 8.42 0.36 21.99
N ALA A 177 8.53 -0.01 23.27
CA ALA A 177 7.68 -1.06 23.86
C ALA A 177 6.18 -0.73 23.80
N ASN A 178 5.80 0.55 23.97
CA ASN A 178 4.41 0.99 23.82
C ASN A 178 3.97 0.95 22.35
N GLY A 179 4.86 1.26 21.41
CA GLY A 179 4.64 1.07 19.98
C GLY A 179 4.31 -0.38 19.64
N ASP A 180 5.18 -1.31 20.07
CA ASP A 180 5.00 -2.75 19.88
C ASP A 180 3.69 -3.26 20.52
N LEU A 181 3.38 -2.78 21.73
CA LEU A 181 2.15 -3.19 22.42
C LEU A 181 0.90 -2.70 21.70
N LYS A 182 0.91 -1.47 21.17
CA LYS A 182 -0.20 -0.92 20.38
C LYS A 182 -0.40 -1.67 19.08
N GLU A 183 0.68 -2.01 18.38
CA GLU A 183 0.61 -2.82 17.17
C GLU A 183 0.03 -4.22 17.47
N ARG A 184 0.53 -4.88 18.52
CA ARG A 184 -0.03 -6.16 18.97
C ARG A 184 -1.50 -6.06 19.36
N LEU A 185 -1.89 -5.01 20.07
CA LEU A 185 -3.29 -4.78 20.43
C LEU A 185 -4.15 -4.66 19.16
N GLN A 186 -3.73 -3.85 18.19
CA GLN A 186 -4.45 -3.71 16.93
C GLN A 186 -4.61 -5.05 16.20
N THR A 187 -3.52 -5.83 16.09
CA THR A 187 -3.60 -7.15 15.44
C THR A 187 -4.52 -8.13 16.17
N TYR A 188 -4.59 -8.07 17.51
CA TYR A 188 -5.54 -8.87 18.28
C TYR A 188 -6.97 -8.40 18.11
N GLU A 189 -7.22 -7.09 18.06
CA GLU A 189 -8.54 -6.53 17.78
C GLU A 189 -9.04 -6.98 16.40
N ASP A 190 -8.20 -6.86 15.36
CA ASP A 190 -8.52 -7.30 14.01
C ASP A 190 -8.81 -8.82 13.96
N SER A 191 -7.98 -9.63 14.61
CA SER A 191 -8.19 -11.09 14.68
C SER A 191 -9.46 -11.47 15.46
N ASN A 192 -9.77 -10.74 16.52
CA ASN A 192 -10.97 -10.96 17.33
C ASN A 192 -12.23 -10.59 16.54
N GLU A 193 -12.18 -9.50 15.76
CA GLU A 193 -13.29 -9.11 14.88
C GLU A 193 -13.58 -10.18 13.82
N VAL A 194 -12.53 -10.74 13.20
CA VAL A 194 -12.66 -11.87 12.27
C VAL A 194 -13.33 -13.07 12.96
N LYS A 195 -12.84 -13.48 14.13
CA LYS A 195 -13.43 -14.60 14.89
C LYS A 195 -14.87 -14.34 15.33
N ARG A 196 -15.21 -13.09 15.69
CA ARG A 196 -16.58 -12.70 16.00
C ARG A 196 -17.48 -12.85 14.78
N ALA A 197 -17.03 -12.41 13.61
CA ALA A 197 -17.76 -12.57 12.36
C ALA A 197 -17.97 -14.06 12.01
N GLU A 198 -16.93 -14.88 12.13
CA GLU A 198 -16.99 -16.34 11.93
C GLU A 198 -18.00 -16.99 12.90
N TYR A 199 -17.94 -16.64 14.18
CA TYR A 199 -18.85 -17.18 15.19
C TYR A 199 -20.32 -16.80 14.91
N VAL A 200 -20.58 -15.55 14.52
CA VAL A 200 -21.92 -15.11 14.14
C VAL A 200 -22.41 -15.87 12.89
N HIS A 201 -21.54 -16.09 11.90
CA HIS A 201 -21.87 -16.87 10.71
C HIS A 201 -22.24 -18.32 11.09
N TYR A 202 -21.36 -19.00 11.84
CA TYR A 202 -21.56 -20.37 12.28
C TYR A 202 -22.85 -20.52 13.10
N THR A 203 -23.14 -19.58 14.01
CA THR A 203 -24.36 -19.61 14.81
C THR A 203 -25.61 -19.50 13.94
N LYS A 204 -25.60 -18.64 12.92
CA LYS A 204 -26.72 -18.53 11.96
C LYS A 204 -26.91 -19.81 11.15
N GLU A 205 -25.82 -20.41 10.69
CA GLU A 205 -25.83 -21.65 9.94
C GLU A 205 -26.41 -22.80 10.76
N GLN A 206 -25.92 -22.99 11.99
CA GLN A 206 -26.46 -23.99 12.92
C GLN A 206 -27.93 -23.75 13.29
N THR A 207 -28.32 -22.49 13.47
CA THR A 207 -29.73 -22.15 13.72
C THR A 207 -30.61 -22.52 12.51
N ASN A 208 -30.13 -22.29 11.28
CA ASN A 208 -30.82 -22.71 10.07
C ASN A 208 -30.89 -24.23 9.95
N GLU A 209 -29.83 -24.96 10.30
CA GLU A 209 -29.84 -26.44 10.32
C GLU A 209 -30.87 -26.97 11.32
N ILE A 210 -30.93 -26.41 12.53
CA ILE A 210 -31.95 -26.75 13.53
C ILE A 210 -33.36 -26.51 12.99
N LEU A 211 -33.58 -25.37 12.30
CA LEU A 211 -34.87 -25.09 11.67
C LEU A 211 -35.21 -26.12 10.57
N ASN A 212 -34.22 -26.53 9.76
CA ASN A 212 -34.41 -27.57 8.76
C ASN A 212 -34.77 -28.93 9.40
N PHE A 213 -34.04 -29.36 10.44
CA PHE A 213 -34.38 -30.59 11.15
C PHE A 213 -35.74 -30.52 11.85
N ASN A 214 -36.12 -29.38 12.42
CA ASN A 214 -37.45 -29.20 13.00
C ASN A 214 -38.55 -29.32 11.93
N ASN A 215 -38.32 -28.79 10.73
CA ASN A 215 -39.24 -28.95 9.60
C ASN A 215 -39.33 -30.42 9.15
N GLU A 216 -38.21 -31.15 9.11
CA GLU A 216 -38.19 -32.58 8.80
C GLU A 216 -38.92 -33.42 9.85
N ILE A 217 -38.70 -33.14 11.13
CA ILE A 217 -39.41 -33.78 12.25
C ILE A 217 -40.91 -33.55 12.11
N ALA A 218 -41.35 -32.32 11.85
CA ALA A 218 -42.76 -32.02 11.66
C ALA A 218 -43.36 -32.78 10.45
N SER A 219 -42.60 -32.91 9.36
CA SER A 219 -43.00 -33.70 8.18
C SER A 219 -43.15 -35.19 8.52
N MET A 220 -42.18 -35.77 9.22
CA MET A 220 -42.21 -37.17 9.65
C MET A 220 -43.32 -37.45 10.67
N GLN A 221 -43.54 -36.55 11.63
CA GLN A 221 -44.66 -36.64 12.58
C GLN A 221 -46.00 -36.66 11.86
N LYS A 222 -46.20 -35.78 10.86
CA LYS A 222 -47.40 -35.79 10.04
C LYS A 222 -47.59 -37.12 9.29
N GLN A 223 -46.52 -37.70 8.75
CA GLN A 223 -46.59 -39.01 8.10
C GLN A 223 -46.93 -40.13 9.09
N LEU A 224 -46.36 -40.09 10.29
CA LEU A 224 -46.66 -41.05 11.36
C LEU A 224 -48.13 -40.96 11.75
N GLU A 225 -48.63 -39.78 12.08
CA GLU A 225 -50.04 -39.54 12.42
C GLU A 225 -50.99 -40.01 11.32
N GLN A 226 -50.62 -39.81 10.04
CA GLN A 226 -51.40 -40.31 8.91
C GLN A 226 -51.43 -41.85 8.89
N SER A 227 -50.28 -42.50 9.07
CA SER A 227 -50.20 -43.98 9.11
C SER A 227 -50.93 -44.58 10.32
N GLU A 228 -50.86 -43.93 11.49
CA GLU A 228 -51.57 -44.35 12.70
C GLU A 228 -53.08 -44.20 12.54
N SER A 229 -53.53 -43.11 11.91
CA SER A 229 -54.94 -42.91 11.56
C SER A 229 -55.45 -43.98 10.60
N GLU A 230 -54.66 -44.33 9.57
CA GLU A 230 -54.98 -45.42 8.65
C GLU A 230 -55.02 -46.78 9.36
N ALA A 231 -54.06 -47.07 10.23
CA ALA A 231 -54.03 -48.29 11.03
C ALA A 231 -55.24 -48.38 11.97
N MET A 232 -55.59 -47.29 12.66
CA MET A 232 -56.77 -47.22 13.52
C MET A 232 -58.06 -47.44 12.71
N ARG A 233 -58.16 -46.87 11.50
CA ARG A 233 -59.30 -47.11 10.60
C ARG A 233 -59.43 -48.60 10.24
N MET A 234 -58.33 -49.24 9.85
CA MET A 234 -58.31 -50.67 9.52
C MET A 234 -58.65 -51.53 10.74
N GLN A 235 -58.14 -51.18 11.93
CA GLN A 235 -58.45 -51.88 13.17
C GLN A 235 -59.95 -51.80 13.51
N ASN A 236 -60.55 -50.61 13.40
CA ASN A 236 -61.99 -50.44 13.62
C ASN A 236 -62.82 -51.27 12.62
N GLU A 237 -62.37 -51.40 11.38
CA GLU A 237 -63.01 -52.24 10.38
C GLU A 237 -62.92 -53.73 10.74
N VAL A 238 -61.74 -54.20 11.15
CA VAL A 238 -61.53 -55.58 11.63
C VAL A 238 -62.36 -55.86 12.87
N ASP A 239 -62.39 -54.98 13.87
CA ASP A 239 -63.21 -55.13 15.07
C ASP A 239 -64.71 -55.18 14.73
N GLY A 240 -65.15 -54.38 13.76
CA GLY A 240 -66.50 -54.43 13.21
C GLY A 240 -66.82 -55.79 12.58
N GLN A 241 -65.89 -56.33 11.79
CA GLN A 241 -66.02 -57.68 11.21
C GLN A 241 -66.04 -58.76 12.29
N ILE A 242 -65.17 -58.68 13.30
CA ILE A 242 -65.12 -59.64 14.41
C ILE A 242 -66.43 -59.62 15.19
N ARG A 243 -66.99 -58.45 15.51
CA ARG A 243 -68.31 -58.34 16.18
C ARG A 243 -69.39 -59.00 15.34
N SER A 244 -69.45 -58.70 14.04
CA SER A 244 -70.40 -59.33 13.11
C SER A 244 -70.27 -60.86 13.05
N ILE A 245 -69.04 -61.38 13.02
CA ILE A 245 -68.78 -62.82 13.07
C ILE A 245 -69.20 -63.41 14.42
N SER A 246 -68.92 -62.71 15.52
CA SER A 246 -69.33 -63.13 16.87
C SER A 246 -70.84 -63.21 17.00
N ASP A 247 -71.58 -62.22 16.48
CA ASP A 247 -73.04 -62.20 16.47
C ASP A 247 -73.61 -63.38 15.66
N ARG A 248 -73.10 -63.62 14.45
CA ARG A 248 -73.47 -64.82 13.64
C ARG A 248 -73.13 -66.13 14.35
N THR A 249 -71.99 -66.19 15.03
CA THR A 249 -71.56 -67.37 15.80
C THR A 249 -72.50 -67.62 16.97
N LEU A 250 -72.99 -66.56 17.63
CA LEU A 250 -73.98 -66.65 18.69
C LEU A 250 -75.33 -67.14 18.14
N GLU A 251 -75.82 -66.59 17.03
CA GLU A 251 -77.04 -67.05 16.34
C GLU A 251 -76.97 -68.54 15.99
N ILE A 252 -75.85 -68.98 15.41
CA ILE A 252 -75.60 -70.41 15.14
C ILE A 252 -75.61 -71.22 16.44
N GLY A 253 -74.94 -70.75 17.49
CA GLY A 253 -74.93 -71.41 18.80
C GLY A 253 -76.34 -71.57 19.40
N GLN A 254 -77.18 -70.54 19.28
CA GLN A 254 -78.58 -70.59 19.71
C GLN A 254 -79.39 -71.59 18.88
N ALA A 255 -79.24 -71.61 17.56
CA ALA A 255 -79.90 -72.58 16.69
C ALA A 255 -79.51 -74.03 17.05
N LEU A 256 -78.21 -74.30 17.26
CA LEU A 256 -77.73 -75.60 17.71
C LEU A 256 -78.33 -76.00 19.06
N MET A 257 -78.42 -75.07 20.01
CA MET A 257 -79.02 -75.33 21.33
C MET A 257 -80.52 -75.64 21.25
N VAL A 258 -81.24 -75.03 20.30
CA VAL A 258 -82.65 -75.36 20.02
C VAL A 258 -82.77 -76.76 19.45
N VAL A 259 -81.93 -77.13 18.48
CA VAL A 259 -81.89 -78.49 17.91
C VAL A 259 -81.59 -79.52 18.99
N GLU A 260 -80.60 -79.27 19.84
CA GLU A 260 -80.22 -80.17 20.93
C GLU A 260 -81.34 -80.31 21.98
N ASN A 261 -82.00 -79.21 22.35
CA ASN A 261 -83.19 -79.25 23.21
C ASN A 261 -84.34 -80.03 22.57
N LEU A 262 -84.56 -79.88 21.27
CA LEU A 262 -85.63 -80.55 20.55
C LEU A 262 -85.36 -82.06 20.45
N LEU A 263 -84.12 -82.45 20.16
CA LEU A 263 -83.67 -83.84 20.19
C LEU A 263 -83.86 -84.43 21.58
N GLN A 264 -83.46 -83.69 22.64
CA GLN A 264 -83.64 -84.14 24.01
C GLN A 264 -85.12 -84.35 24.34
N ARG A 265 -86.03 -83.51 23.84
CA ARG A 265 -87.48 -83.72 23.99
C ARG A 265 -87.96 -84.97 23.26
N CYS A 266 -87.56 -85.18 22.00
CA CYS A 266 -87.93 -86.37 21.21
C CYS A 266 -87.34 -87.68 21.78
N THR A 267 -86.20 -87.62 22.44
CA THR A 267 -85.51 -88.78 23.02
C THR A 267 -85.75 -88.97 24.53
N SER A 268 -86.41 -88.03 25.19
CA SER A 268 -86.73 -88.13 26.61
C SER A 268 -87.91 -89.07 26.89
N LYS A 269 -87.71 -89.92 27.91
CA LYS A 269 -88.56 -91.03 28.36
C LYS A 269 -89.95 -90.51 28.75
N PRO A 270 -91.03 -90.81 27.99
CA PRO A 270 -91.45 -92.18 27.65
C PRO A 270 -91.50 -92.55 26.15
N HIS A 271 -91.05 -91.69 25.22
CA HIS A 271 -91.25 -91.92 23.78
C HIS A 271 -90.08 -92.63 23.06
N GLY A 272 -88.89 -92.65 23.66
CA GLY A 272 -87.68 -93.27 23.06
C GLY A 272 -87.69 -94.80 22.98
N ASN A 273 -88.65 -95.48 23.61
CA ASN A 273 -88.73 -96.95 23.62
C ASN A 273 -89.61 -97.55 22.51
N PHE A 274 -90.23 -96.72 21.65
CA PHE A 274 -91.16 -97.16 20.59
C PHE A 274 -90.66 -96.93 19.15
N LEU A 275 -89.40 -96.54 18.97
CA LEU A 275 -88.80 -96.31 17.65
C LEU A 275 -88.45 -97.65 16.98
N LYS A 276 -89.24 -98.06 15.99
CA LYS A 276 -89.00 -99.26 15.17
C LYS A 276 -88.10 -98.99 13.95
N HIS A 277 -87.88 -97.73 13.57
CA HIS A 277 -87.05 -97.37 12.42
C HIS A 277 -85.58 -97.07 12.74
N PHE A 278 -85.14 -97.26 13.99
CA PHE A 278 -83.75 -97.09 14.42
C PHE A 278 -82.76 -98.09 13.78
N GLN A 279 -83.23 -99.16 13.12
CA GLN A 279 -82.37 -100.20 12.51
C GLN A 279 -82.04 -99.98 11.03
N ALA A 280 -82.41 -98.85 10.42
CA ALA A 280 -82.20 -98.60 8.99
C ALA A 280 -81.13 -97.53 8.66
N SER A 281 -80.16 -97.27 9.55
CA SER A 281 -79.04 -96.36 9.24
C SER A 281 -77.68 -96.76 9.85
N GLU A 282 -77.48 -98.04 10.15
CA GLU A 282 -76.17 -98.59 10.56
C GLU A 282 -75.38 -99.30 9.43
N GLU A 283 -75.63 -98.95 8.16
CA GLU A 283 -74.81 -99.46 7.04
C GLU A 283 -74.21 -98.32 6.21
N HIS A 284 -73.42 -97.44 6.83
CA HIS A 284 -72.43 -96.63 6.09
C HIS A 284 -71.32 -96.03 6.98
N GLN A 285 -70.70 -96.82 7.87
CA GLN A 285 -69.51 -96.32 8.57
C GLN A 285 -68.59 -97.41 9.14
N GLN A 286 -68.07 -98.31 8.29
CA GLN A 286 -66.86 -99.06 8.65
C GLN A 286 -66.14 -99.65 7.43
N SER A 287 -65.55 -98.79 6.60
CA SER A 287 -64.47 -99.20 5.68
C SER A 287 -63.80 -97.99 5.03
N GLN A 288 -63.16 -97.13 5.85
CA GLN A 288 -62.08 -96.26 5.37
C GLN A 288 -61.23 -95.75 6.56
N GLN A 289 -60.68 -96.70 7.32
CA GLN A 289 -59.45 -96.49 8.10
C GLN A 289 -58.42 -97.50 7.61
N SER A 290 -57.67 -97.13 6.57
CA SER A 290 -56.29 -97.58 6.31
C SER A 290 -55.85 -97.14 4.92
N SER A 291 -55.21 -95.98 4.84
CA SER A 291 -54.26 -95.58 3.78
C SER A 291 -53.54 -94.33 4.26
N GLN A 292 -52.76 -94.47 5.33
CA GLN A 292 -51.60 -93.62 5.56
C GLN A 292 -50.51 -94.01 4.54
N GLN A 293 -49.70 -93.03 4.15
CA GLN A 293 -48.41 -93.11 3.43
C GLN A 293 -48.46 -93.17 1.90
N GLN A 294 -48.37 -91.99 1.29
CA GLN A 294 -47.44 -91.57 0.22
C GLN A 294 -47.93 -90.20 -0.24
N SER A 295 -47.23 -89.10 0.01
CA SER A 295 -46.01 -88.76 -0.72
C SER A 295 -45.10 -87.81 0.09
N GLN A 296 -43.85 -88.25 0.25
CA GLN A 296 -42.71 -87.38 0.38
C GLN A 296 -42.36 -86.77 -0.99
N GLN A 297 -41.48 -85.77 -0.95
CA GLN A 297 -40.72 -85.14 -2.03
C GLN A 297 -41.51 -84.05 -2.74
N SER A 298 -41.07 -82.79 -2.74
CA SER A 298 -39.74 -82.33 -3.20
C SER A 298 -39.41 -80.93 -2.60
N PRO A 299 -38.29 -80.27 -2.94
CA PRO A 299 -37.24 -80.02 -1.97
C PRO A 299 -36.98 -78.54 -1.71
N SER A 300 -36.17 -78.33 -0.67
CA SER A 300 -35.32 -77.18 -0.41
C SER A 300 -34.48 -76.73 -1.61
N GLU A 301 -34.22 -75.43 -1.68
CA GLU A 301 -32.97 -74.72 -2.00
C GLU A 301 -33.35 -73.30 -2.46
N SER A 302 -32.66 -72.20 -2.16
CA SER A 302 -31.49 -71.89 -1.35
C SER A 302 -31.25 -70.38 -1.50
N SER A 303 -30.70 -69.75 -0.45
CA SER A 303 -29.66 -68.70 -0.48
C SER A 303 -30.03 -67.33 -1.14
N ASP A 304 -29.59 -66.15 -0.71
CA ASP A 304 -28.36 -65.67 -0.07
C ASP A 304 -28.66 -64.26 0.53
N LEU A 305 -28.25 -63.91 1.76
CA LEU A 305 -26.97 -63.23 2.14
C LEU A 305 -26.84 -61.83 1.47
N MET A 306 -26.62 -60.67 2.13
CA MET A 306 -26.08 -60.27 3.44
C MET A 306 -26.53 -58.83 3.78
N ARG A 307 -26.71 -58.51 5.07
CA ARG A 307 -26.55 -57.16 5.63
C ARG A 307 -25.85 -57.29 6.97
N ASP A 308 -24.57 -56.91 7.01
CA ASP A 308 -23.81 -56.71 8.24
C ASP A 308 -24.27 -55.45 8.96
N GLY A 309 -24.30 -55.52 10.28
CA GLY A 309 -24.66 -54.42 11.17
C GLY A 309 -24.62 -54.89 12.61
N GLU A 310 -23.41 -55.03 13.15
CA GLU A 310 -23.17 -55.06 14.59
C GLU A 310 -23.73 -53.77 15.22
N SER A 311 -24.58 -53.90 16.24
CA SER A 311 -24.52 -53.07 17.46
C SER A 311 -25.36 -53.70 18.56
N LYS A 312 -24.63 -54.02 19.64
CA LYS A 312 -25.04 -54.38 21.00
C LYS A 312 -26.27 -53.61 21.50
N GLU A 313 -27.24 -54.35 22.03
CA GLU A 313 -27.61 -54.37 23.45
C GLU A 313 -28.11 -53.01 23.97
N ASP A 314 -29.42 -52.91 24.18
CA ASP A 314 -29.87 -52.63 25.53
C ASP A 314 -31.24 -53.25 25.81
N SER A 315 -31.28 -53.94 26.94
CA SER A 315 -32.40 -54.68 27.48
C SER A 315 -33.43 -53.75 28.11
N LEU A 316 -34.69 -53.85 27.71
CA LEU A 316 -35.80 -53.62 28.64
C LEU A 316 -36.83 -54.73 28.50
N HIS A 317 -37.13 -55.29 29.67
CA HIS A 317 -37.88 -56.49 29.91
C HIS A 317 -39.20 -56.08 30.56
N GLU A 318 -40.32 -56.32 29.90
CA GLU A 318 -41.67 -56.42 30.47
C GLU A 318 -42.53 -56.97 29.31
N GLY A 319 -43.26 -58.07 29.39
CA GLY A 319 -43.84 -58.75 30.53
C GLY A 319 -45.32 -58.93 30.20
N SER A 320 -45.76 -60.18 30.02
CA SER A 320 -47.16 -60.59 29.84
C SER A 320 -47.82 -60.17 28.52
N SER A 321 -48.60 -61.00 27.82
CA SER A 321 -49.16 -62.29 28.17
C SER A 321 -49.70 -62.88 26.88
N ALA A 322 -49.20 -64.05 26.50
CA ALA A 322 -49.82 -64.87 25.48
C ALA A 322 -51.18 -65.34 26.02
N SER A 323 -52.24 -64.56 25.82
CA SER A 323 -53.58 -65.10 25.89
C SER A 323 -53.76 -65.97 24.65
N ARG A 324 -53.45 -67.26 24.79
CA ARG A 324 -54.06 -68.32 23.98
C ARG A 324 -55.56 -68.21 24.19
N THR A 325 -56.22 -67.34 23.43
CA THR A 325 -57.62 -67.53 23.12
C THR A 325 -57.67 -68.86 22.39
N ARG A 326 -58.18 -69.89 23.06
CA ARG A 326 -58.62 -71.12 22.42
C ARG A 326 -59.64 -70.69 21.37
N GLY A 327 -59.15 -70.44 20.15
CA GLY A 327 -59.98 -70.25 18.98
C GLY A 327 -60.83 -71.50 18.85
N ARG A 328 -62.11 -71.36 19.19
CA ARG A 328 -63.15 -72.33 18.89
C ARG A 328 -63.24 -72.35 17.37
N GLY A 329 -62.43 -73.20 16.75
CA GLY A 329 -62.17 -73.12 15.31
C GLY A 329 -63.46 -73.32 14.50
N PRO A 330 -63.51 -72.78 13.26
CA PRO A 330 -64.60 -73.03 12.32
C PRO A 330 -64.86 -74.54 12.10
N ASP A 331 -63.84 -75.39 12.28
CA ASP A 331 -63.95 -76.84 12.25
C ASP A 331 -64.82 -77.41 13.38
N GLU A 332 -64.81 -76.82 14.58
CA GLU A 332 -65.67 -77.25 15.68
C GLU A 332 -67.12 -76.88 15.43
N LEU A 333 -67.38 -75.69 14.86
CA LEU A 333 -68.73 -75.27 14.46
C LEU A 333 -69.27 -76.11 13.31
N THR A 334 -68.45 -76.38 12.29
CA THR A 334 -68.82 -77.25 11.15
C THR A 334 -69.13 -78.67 11.61
N ARG A 335 -68.31 -79.22 12.52
CA ARG A 335 -68.55 -80.53 13.12
C ARG A 335 -69.85 -80.55 13.95
N LYS A 336 -70.13 -79.50 14.72
CA LYS A 336 -71.39 -79.38 15.48
C LYS A 336 -72.60 -79.18 14.56
N GLY A 337 -72.44 -78.46 13.45
CA GLY A 337 -73.45 -78.32 12.41
C GLY A 337 -73.81 -79.66 11.76
N LEU A 338 -72.80 -80.44 11.36
CA LEU A 338 -72.99 -81.80 10.85
C LEU A 338 -73.66 -82.73 11.87
N ALA A 339 -73.24 -82.64 13.14
CA ALA A 339 -73.90 -83.39 14.21
C ALA A 339 -75.36 -82.95 14.40
N ALA A 340 -75.65 -81.66 14.39
CA ALA A 340 -77.03 -81.14 14.50
C ALA A 340 -77.91 -81.53 13.29
N MET A 341 -77.34 -81.64 12.08
CA MET A 341 -78.07 -82.19 10.93
C MET A 341 -78.47 -83.64 11.17
N SER A 342 -77.54 -84.48 11.64
CA SER A 342 -77.86 -85.86 12.03
C SER A 342 -78.89 -85.92 13.16
N GLN A 343 -78.84 -85.00 14.13
CA GLN A 343 -79.86 -84.89 15.19
C GLN A 343 -81.22 -84.46 14.63
N LEU A 344 -81.27 -83.56 13.66
CA LEU A 344 -82.49 -83.18 12.95
C LEU A 344 -83.06 -84.34 12.14
N ASP A 345 -82.23 -85.19 11.53
CA ASP A 345 -82.69 -86.41 10.85
C ASP A 345 -83.32 -87.40 11.85
N VAL A 346 -82.77 -87.51 13.05
CA VAL A 346 -83.37 -88.30 14.14
C VAL A 346 -84.70 -87.69 14.61
N ILE A 347 -84.78 -86.36 14.73
CA ILE A 347 -86.05 -85.67 15.03
C ILE A 347 -87.08 -85.87 13.91
N ALA A 348 -86.65 -85.83 12.65
CA ALA A 348 -87.52 -86.06 11.49
C ALA A 348 -88.03 -87.51 11.47
N ALA A 349 -87.15 -88.49 11.72
CA ALA A 349 -87.54 -89.89 11.87
C ALA A 349 -88.51 -90.07 13.06
N TYR A 350 -88.29 -89.38 14.18
CA TYR A 350 -89.23 -89.36 15.30
C TYR A 350 -90.59 -88.77 14.90
N ILE A 351 -90.62 -87.68 14.14
CA ILE A 351 -91.88 -87.06 13.67
C ILE A 351 -92.59 -88.01 12.70
N VAL A 352 -91.88 -88.65 11.77
CA VAL A 352 -92.46 -89.62 10.83
C VAL A 352 -92.96 -90.87 11.56
N ASP A 353 -92.22 -91.38 12.54
CA ASP A 353 -92.66 -92.49 13.39
C ASP A 353 -93.87 -92.07 14.24
N PHE A 354 -93.90 -90.84 14.76
CA PHE A 354 -95.05 -90.30 15.49
C PHE A 354 -96.27 -90.11 14.58
N GLU A 355 -96.12 -89.60 13.36
CA GLU A 355 -97.18 -89.50 12.35
C GLU A 355 -97.68 -90.89 11.93
N SER A 356 -96.77 -91.86 11.79
CA SER A 356 -97.09 -93.26 11.48
C SER A 356 -97.83 -93.93 12.65
N ILE A 357 -97.46 -93.66 13.90
CA ILE A 357 -98.19 -94.10 15.10
C ILE A 357 -99.57 -93.43 15.17
N VAL A 358 -99.68 -92.14 14.85
CA VAL A 358 -100.97 -91.43 14.79
C VAL A 358 -101.84 -91.97 13.65
N ALA A 359 -101.25 -92.40 12.53
CA ALA A 359 -101.94 -93.01 11.39
C ALA A 359 -102.32 -94.49 11.61
N GLU A 360 -101.55 -95.24 12.41
CA GLU A 360 -101.83 -96.63 12.81
C GLU A 360 -102.67 -96.74 14.10
N ALA A 361 -102.92 -95.64 14.80
CA ALA A 361 -103.85 -95.60 15.91
C ALA A 361 -105.30 -95.68 15.41
N PRO A 362 -106.10 -96.70 15.82
CA PRO A 362 -107.49 -96.82 15.41
C PRO A 362 -108.29 -95.61 15.88
N SER A 363 -109.10 -95.08 14.97
CA SER A 363 -110.06 -94.01 15.18
C SER A 363 -111.06 -94.34 16.30
N HIS A 364 -110.69 -94.01 17.53
CA HIS A 364 -111.65 -93.81 18.61
C HIS A 364 -111.91 -92.32 18.78
N VAL A 365 -112.97 -91.89 18.09
CA VAL A 365 -114.05 -91.01 18.57
C VAL A 365 -113.77 -90.35 19.93
N ASN A 366 -113.45 -89.06 19.89
CA ASN A 366 -114.42 -88.01 20.19
C ASN A 366 -114.13 -86.74 19.38
#